data_AF-A0A3C1PQB6-F1
#
_entry.id   AF-A0A3C1PQB6-F1
#
_cell.length_a   1.000
_cell.length_b   1.000
_cell.length_c   1.000
_cell.angle_alpha   90.00
_cell.angle_beta   90.00
_cell.angle_gamma   90.00
#
_symmetry.space_group_name_H-M   'P 1'
#
loop_
_entity.id
_entity.type
_entity.pdbx_description
1 polymer ?
#
loop_
_entity_poly.entity_id
_entity_poly.type
_entity_poly.pdbx_seq_one_letter_code
_entity_poly.pdbx_strand_id
1 'polypeptide(L)'
;PAISPDQKVRDLFFTSLKKEENRTHEPWVNTAMYYLNHPIRAKVSSIYLKEGISMLEEIRTTGDIFFPTDWAKNLLWGHTSVEEVKQISTYIKEANIPQSLKNKALQALDMPRRASEIRK
;
A
#
# COMPACT_ATOMS: atom_id res chain seq x y z
N PRO A 1 5.25 16.19 -2.56
CA PRO A 1 4.01 15.37 -2.65
C PRO A 1 4.20 14.16 -3.58
N ALA A 2 3.19 13.30 -3.73
CA ALA A 2 3.31 11.97 -4.34
C ALA A 2 3.99 11.92 -5.73
N ILE A 3 3.77 12.92 -6.60
CA ILE A 3 4.41 12.98 -7.94
C ILE A 3 5.78 13.68 -7.97
N SER A 4 6.26 14.20 -6.83
CA SER A 4 7.55 14.87 -6.71
C SER A 4 8.68 14.10 -7.38
N PRO A 5 9.62 14.78 -8.09
CA PRO A 5 10.80 14.12 -8.63
C PRO A 5 11.73 13.62 -7.52
N ASP A 6 11.83 14.36 -6.41
CA ASP A 6 12.63 13.98 -5.24
C ASP A 6 11.96 12.86 -4.43
N GLN A 7 12.69 11.76 -4.22
CA GLN A 7 12.27 10.64 -3.39
C GLN A 7 12.10 11.02 -1.92
N LYS A 8 12.97 11.86 -1.34
CA LYS A 8 12.86 12.25 0.07
C LYS A 8 11.54 12.97 0.35
N VAL A 9 11.12 13.81 -0.59
CA VAL A 9 9.82 14.49 -0.51
C VAL A 9 8.65 13.50 -0.58
N ARG A 10 8.77 12.40 -1.32
CA ARG A 10 7.74 11.34 -1.36
C ARG A 10 7.73 10.53 -0.07
N ASP A 11 8.90 10.18 0.46
CA ASP A 11 9.05 9.43 1.72
C ASP A 11 8.49 10.22 2.91
N LEU A 12 8.79 11.51 2.98
CA LEU A 12 8.22 12.42 3.98
C LEU A 12 6.70 12.52 3.83
N PHE A 13 6.19 12.57 2.60
CA PHE A 13 4.76 12.58 2.34
C PHE A 13 4.10 11.27 2.82
N PHE A 14 4.63 10.09 2.47
CA PHE A 14 4.11 8.82 2.98
C PHE A 14 4.16 8.76 4.52
N THR A 15 5.26 9.22 5.11
CA THR A 15 5.41 9.28 6.58
C THR A 15 4.36 10.19 7.22
N SER A 16 3.99 11.30 6.56
CA SER A 16 2.95 12.19 7.06
C SER A 16 1.57 11.52 7.12
N LEU A 17 1.29 10.55 6.24
CA LEU A 17 0.02 9.81 6.23
C LEU A 17 -0.15 8.88 7.42
N LYS A 18 0.88 8.68 8.26
CA LYS A 18 0.75 7.97 9.55
C LYS A 18 -0.11 8.73 10.55
N LYS A 19 -0.28 10.03 10.35
CA LYS A 19 -1.13 10.87 11.17
C LYS A 19 -2.55 10.87 10.60
N GLU A 20 -3.54 10.60 11.45
CA GLU A 20 -4.95 10.56 11.07
C GLU A 20 -5.41 11.85 10.40
N GLU A 21 -5.00 13.01 10.92
CA GLU A 21 -5.38 14.32 10.37
C GLU A 21 -4.97 14.49 8.89
N ASN A 22 -3.90 13.81 8.45
CA ASN A 22 -3.42 13.84 7.07
C ASN A 22 -4.15 12.85 6.16
N ARG A 23 -5.14 12.12 6.68
CA ARG A 23 -5.99 11.18 5.93
C ARG A 23 -7.48 11.55 5.90
N THR A 24 -7.85 12.70 6.46
CA THR A 24 -9.23 13.21 6.50
C THR A 24 -9.91 13.28 5.14
N HIS A 25 -9.15 13.57 4.07
CA HIS A 25 -9.64 13.62 2.70
C HIS A 25 -9.22 12.35 1.94
N GLU A 26 -9.88 11.24 2.20
CA GLU A 26 -9.53 9.91 1.66
C GLU A 26 -9.35 9.85 0.13
N PRO A 27 -10.17 10.52 -0.71
CA PRO A 27 -9.95 10.52 -2.16
C PRO A 27 -8.57 11.08 -2.57
N TRP A 28 -8.05 12.05 -1.82
CA TRP A 28 -6.72 12.62 -2.07
C TRP A 28 -5.63 11.64 -1.64
N VAL A 29 -5.80 10.97 -0.50
CA VAL A 29 -4.88 9.95 -0.01
C VAL A 29 -4.80 8.79 -0.99
N ASN A 30 -5.96 8.28 -1.46
CA ASN A 30 -6.04 7.20 -2.44
C ASN A 30 -5.29 7.56 -3.73
N THR A 31 -5.56 8.75 -4.28
CA THR A 31 -4.86 9.26 -5.46
C THR A 31 -3.35 9.36 -5.23
N ALA A 32 -2.94 9.85 -4.06
CA ALA A 32 -1.54 10.02 -3.73
C ALA A 32 -0.82 8.67 -3.56
N MET A 33 -1.46 7.71 -2.87
CA MET A 33 -0.98 6.33 -2.71
C MET A 33 -0.83 5.63 -4.06
N TYR A 34 -1.78 5.83 -4.98
CA TYR A 34 -1.70 5.31 -6.34
C TYR A 34 -0.43 5.79 -7.05
N TYR A 35 -0.13 7.10 -7.01
CA TYR A 35 1.06 7.66 -7.65
C TYR A 35 2.37 7.35 -6.93
N LEU A 36 2.34 7.20 -5.60
CA LEU A 36 3.51 6.75 -4.83
C LEU A 36 3.94 5.37 -5.33
N ASN A 37 3.00 4.42 -5.39
CA ASN A 37 3.26 3.02 -5.71
C ASN A 37 3.10 2.69 -7.20
N HIS A 38 3.22 3.70 -8.08
CA HIS A 38 3.16 3.50 -9.53
C HIS A 38 4.26 2.51 -9.98
N PRO A 39 4.01 1.59 -10.95
CA PRO A 39 4.96 0.57 -11.39
C PRO A 39 6.37 1.09 -11.73
N ILE A 40 6.46 2.27 -12.35
CA ILE A 40 7.74 2.93 -12.68
C ILE A 40 8.57 3.24 -11.42
N ARG A 41 7.93 3.39 -10.26
CA ARG A 41 8.51 3.70 -8.96
C ARG A 41 8.41 2.55 -7.96
N ALA A 42 7.91 1.38 -8.36
CA ALA A 42 7.67 0.26 -7.45
C ALA A 42 8.95 -0.13 -6.68
N LYS A 43 10.10 -0.19 -7.36
CA LYS A 43 11.39 -0.53 -6.74
C LYS A 43 11.73 0.38 -5.55
N VAL A 44 11.60 1.70 -5.71
CA VAL A 44 11.92 2.66 -4.64
C VAL A 44 10.80 2.75 -3.59
N SER A 45 9.56 2.45 -3.97
CA SER A 45 8.38 2.54 -3.09
C SER A 45 8.15 1.26 -2.28
N SER A 46 8.89 0.18 -2.58
CA SER A 46 8.89 -1.09 -1.84
C SER A 46 9.03 -0.93 -0.33
N ILE A 47 9.73 0.13 0.11
CA ILE A 47 9.92 0.49 1.52
C ILE A 47 8.61 0.83 2.24
N TYR A 48 7.55 1.21 1.53
CA TYR A 48 6.26 1.57 2.11
C TYR A 48 5.39 0.36 2.44
N LEU A 49 5.64 -0.80 1.81
CA LEU A 49 4.69 -1.91 1.80
C LEU A 49 4.35 -2.45 3.19
N LYS A 50 5.37 -2.76 3.99
CA LYS A 50 5.16 -3.33 5.34
C LYS A 50 4.41 -2.34 6.24
N GLU A 51 4.87 -1.09 6.24
CA GLU A 51 4.28 -0.03 7.04
C GLU A 51 2.84 0.28 6.60
N GLY A 52 2.58 0.32 5.29
CA GLY A 52 1.23 0.53 4.78
C GLY A 52 0.26 -0.59 5.15
N ILE A 53 0.73 -1.84 5.22
CA ILE A 53 -0.10 -2.96 5.69
C ILE A 53 -0.34 -2.90 7.19
N SER A 54 0.64 -2.53 8.02
CA SER A 54 0.45 -2.43 9.48
C SER A 54 -0.55 -1.33 9.87
N MET A 55 -0.69 -0.28 9.05
CA MET A 55 -1.64 0.81 9.26
C MET A 55 -3.11 0.44 9.00
N LEU A 56 -3.41 -0.73 8.39
CA LEU A 56 -4.77 -1.08 7.97
C LEU A 56 -5.78 -1.13 9.12
N GLU A 57 -5.35 -1.53 10.32
CA GLU A 57 -6.26 -1.63 11.47
C GLU A 57 -6.69 -0.25 11.99
N GLU A 58 -5.74 0.68 12.07
CA GLU A 58 -6.01 2.04 12.48
C GLU A 58 -6.84 2.76 11.40
N ILE A 59 -6.49 2.62 10.12
CA ILE A 59 -7.27 3.16 8.99
C ILE A 59 -8.73 2.66 8.99
N ARG A 60 -8.97 1.39 9.33
CA ARG A 60 -10.33 0.84 9.46
C ARG A 60 -11.12 1.49 10.59
N THR A 61 -10.43 1.94 11.63
CA THR A 61 -11.05 2.51 12.83
C THR A 61 -11.37 3.99 12.64
N THR A 62 -10.54 4.70 11.86
CA THR A 62 -10.60 6.16 11.68
C THR A 62 -11.23 6.61 10.37
N GLY A 63 -11.39 5.73 9.38
CA GLY A 63 -11.90 6.06 8.05
C GLY A 63 -13.21 5.38 7.66
N ASP A 64 -13.63 5.63 6.42
CA ASP A 64 -14.78 5.01 5.78
C ASP A 64 -14.58 3.49 5.63
N ILE A 65 -15.70 2.75 5.57
CA ILE A 65 -15.73 1.30 5.44
C ILE A 65 -14.97 0.76 4.21
N PHE A 66 -14.84 1.56 3.15
CA PHE A 66 -14.12 1.23 1.93
C PHE A 66 -12.64 1.61 1.99
N PHE A 67 -12.25 2.55 2.85
CA PHE A 67 -10.91 3.12 2.84
C PHE A 67 -9.77 2.11 3.04
N PRO A 68 -9.85 1.14 3.98
CA PRO A 68 -8.81 0.11 4.11
C PRO A 68 -8.62 -0.72 2.85
N THR A 69 -9.70 -0.95 2.10
CA THR A 69 -9.65 -1.70 0.84
C THR A 69 -8.90 -0.90 -0.22
N ASP A 70 -9.24 0.38 -0.39
CA ASP A 70 -8.63 1.24 -1.40
C ASP A 70 -7.18 1.60 -1.04
N TRP A 71 -6.88 1.77 0.24
CA TRP A 71 -5.50 1.89 0.72
C TRP A 71 -4.65 0.69 0.32
N ALA A 72 -5.11 -0.55 0.60
CA ALA A 72 -4.37 -1.76 0.25
C ALA A 72 -4.19 -1.91 -1.27
N LYS A 73 -5.24 -1.63 -2.06
CA LYS A 73 -5.16 -1.65 -3.53
C LYS A 73 -4.13 -0.65 -4.05
N ASN A 74 -4.22 0.60 -3.61
CA ASN A 74 -3.31 1.67 -4.06
C ASN A 74 -1.88 1.51 -3.53
N LEU A 75 -1.70 0.79 -2.42
CA LEU A 75 -0.37 0.42 -1.93
C LEU A 75 0.29 -0.67 -2.79
N LEU A 76 -0.46 -1.69 -3.21
CA LEU A 76 0.11 -2.92 -3.77
C LEU A 76 0.11 -2.99 -5.30
N TRP A 77 -0.73 -2.23 -5.99
CA TRP A 77 -1.04 -2.44 -7.41
C TRP A 77 0.18 -2.44 -8.35
N GLY A 78 1.20 -1.62 -8.08
CA GLY A 78 2.38 -1.50 -8.94
C GLY A 78 3.50 -2.51 -8.65
N HIS A 79 3.35 -3.31 -7.59
CA HIS A 79 4.41 -4.14 -7.01
C HIS A 79 4.34 -5.57 -7.54
N THR A 80 4.89 -5.81 -8.73
CA THR A 80 4.75 -7.09 -9.47
C THR A 80 6.05 -7.90 -9.55
N SER A 81 7.08 -7.58 -8.77
CA SER A 81 8.31 -8.40 -8.72
C SER A 81 8.01 -9.70 -7.98
N VAL A 82 8.52 -10.84 -8.48
CA VAL A 82 8.35 -12.15 -7.83
C VAL A 82 8.82 -12.12 -6.38
N GLU A 83 9.98 -11.49 -6.13
CA GLU A 83 10.56 -11.39 -4.79
C GLU A 83 9.69 -10.52 -3.87
N GLU A 84 9.25 -9.36 -4.37
CA GLU A 84 8.45 -8.40 -3.59
C GLU A 84 7.07 -8.97 -3.24
N VAL A 85 6.39 -9.58 -4.23
CA VAL A 85 5.11 -10.26 -4.04
C VAL A 85 5.24 -11.38 -3.00
N LYS A 86 6.30 -12.18 -3.06
CA LYS A 86 6.55 -13.25 -2.09
C LYS A 86 6.76 -12.69 -0.69
N GLN A 87 7.64 -11.70 -0.55
CA GLN A 87 7.94 -11.08 0.74
C GLN A 87 6.70 -10.43 1.36
N ILE A 88 5.93 -9.65 0.59
CA ILE A 88 4.75 -8.96 1.12
C ILE A 88 3.60 -9.93 1.41
N SER A 89 3.42 -10.97 0.59
CA SER A 89 2.45 -12.04 0.86
C SER A 89 2.74 -12.73 2.19
N THR A 90 4.00 -13.07 2.47
CA THR A 90 4.41 -13.66 3.76
C THR A 90 4.14 -12.69 4.90
N TYR A 91 4.55 -11.43 4.76
CA TYR A 91 4.33 -10.40 5.76
C TYR A 91 2.83 -10.22 6.09
N ILE A 92 1.96 -10.13 5.08
CA ILE A 92 0.51 -9.99 5.30
C ILE A 92 -0.06 -11.17 6.11
N LYS A 93 0.40 -12.40 5.86
CA LYS A 93 -0.05 -13.59 6.59
C LYS A 93 0.38 -13.55 8.06
N GLU A 94 1.58 -13.07 8.34
CA GLU A 94 2.18 -13.00 9.67
C GLU A 94 1.80 -11.72 10.45
N ALA A 95 1.32 -10.68 9.76
CA ALA A 95 1.02 -9.38 10.35
C ALA A 95 0.06 -9.49 11.55
N ASN A 96 0.29 -8.70 12.59
CA ASN A 96 -0.59 -8.64 13.76
C ASN A 96 -1.77 -7.67 13.50
N ILE A 97 -2.62 -8.02 12.52
CA ILE A 97 -3.86 -7.30 12.19
C ILE A 97 -5.02 -8.31 12.07
N PRO A 98 -6.28 -7.88 12.22
CA PRO A 98 -7.45 -8.74 12.06
C PRO A 98 -7.44 -9.56 10.75
N GLN A 99 -7.89 -10.81 10.81
CA GLN A 99 -7.90 -11.72 9.66
C GLN A 99 -8.68 -11.16 8.45
N SER A 100 -9.76 -10.41 8.70
CA SER A 100 -10.52 -9.75 7.64
C SER A 100 -9.69 -8.74 6.85
N LEU A 101 -8.79 -7.99 7.51
CA LEU A 101 -7.88 -7.05 6.87
C LEU A 101 -6.75 -7.77 6.12
N LYS A 102 -6.23 -8.87 6.67
CA LYS A 102 -5.30 -9.75 5.93
C LYS A 102 -5.92 -10.22 4.62
N ASN A 103 -7.18 -10.67 4.66
CA ASN A 103 -7.89 -11.14 3.48
C ASN A 103 -8.06 -10.02 2.44
N LYS A 104 -8.41 -8.79 2.86
CA LYS A 104 -8.48 -7.63 1.97
C LYS A 104 -7.13 -7.30 1.33
N ALA A 105 -6.05 -7.34 2.10
CA ALA A 105 -4.70 -7.11 1.59
C ALA A 105 -4.25 -8.20 0.61
N LEU A 106 -4.52 -9.47 0.91
CA LEU A 106 -4.25 -10.59 0.00
C LEU A 106 -5.08 -10.49 -1.30
N GLN A 107 -6.33 -10.03 -1.20
CA GLN A 107 -7.17 -9.77 -2.37
C GLN A 107 -6.58 -8.64 -3.23
N ALA A 108 -6.11 -7.55 -2.61
CA ALA A 108 -5.43 -6.46 -3.32
C ALA A 108 -4.12 -6.93 -3.99
N LEU A 109 -3.43 -7.91 -3.42
CA LEU A 109 -2.21 -8.50 -3.96
C LEU A 109 -2.46 -9.49 -5.13
N ASP A 110 -3.69 -9.93 -5.37
CA ASP A 110 -3.96 -10.98 -6.36
C ASP A 110 -3.56 -10.60 -7.79
N MET A 111 -3.90 -9.39 -8.24
CA MET A 111 -3.49 -8.89 -9.56
C MET A 111 -1.96 -8.74 -9.68
N PRO A 112 -1.26 -8.08 -8.73
CA PRO A 112 0.20 -8.03 -8.74
C PRO A 112 0.87 -9.42 -8.74
N ARG A 113 0.32 -10.37 -7.98
CA ARG A 113 0.79 -11.76 -7.96
C ARG A 113 0.67 -12.42 -9.34
N ARG A 114 -0.51 -12.37 -9.97
CA ARG A 114 -0.72 -12.90 -11.32
C ARG A 114 0.22 -12.23 -12.34
N ALA A 115 0.40 -10.91 -12.24
CA ALA A 115 1.33 -10.18 -13.11
C ALA A 115 2.79 -10.63 -12.92
N SER A 116 3.20 -10.93 -11.68
CA SER A 116 4.56 -11.43 -11.39
C SER A 116 4.85 -12.80 -12.00
N GLU A 117 3.82 -13.64 -12.16
CA GLU A 117 3.93 -14.98 -12.75
C GLU A 117 4.11 -14.93 -14.27
N ILE A 118 3.57 -13.89 -14.92
CA ILE A 118 3.66 -13.69 -16.38
C ILE A 118 4.99 -13.05 -16.79
N ARG A 119 5.54 -12.16 -15.97
CA ARG A 119 6.78 -11.41 -16.26
C ARG A 119 8.09 -12.23 -16.13
N LYS A 120 7.99 -13.54 -15.99
CA LYS A 120 9.15 -14.44 -15.84
C LYS A 120 10.07 -14.42 -17.06
#